data_AF-A0A7C8IDZ9-F1
#
_entry.id   AF-A0A7C8IDZ9-F1
#
_cell.length_a   1.000
_cell.length_b   1.000
_cell.length_c   1.000
_cell.angle_alpha   90.00
_cell.angle_beta   90.00
_cell.angle_gamma   90.00
#
_symmetry.space_group_name_H-M   'P 1'
#
loop_
_entity.id
_entity.type
_entity.pdbx_description
1 polymer ?
#
loop_
_entity_poly.entity_id
_entity_poly.type
_entity_poly.pdbx_seq_one_letter_code
_entity_poly.pdbx_strand_id
1 'polypeptide(L)'
;MRPQTYFYLFAVIFPKSITAYEISLFPSLQFRSQRLASLVVRPGDGCKTDHTGVASSAMLKSEDTSAGVFYVVFFEGNDCNPDKIIARGNDGCVKALYGSFEVWNVCEGDKTDCLN
;
A
#
# COMPACT_ATOMS: atom_id res chain seq x y z
N MET A 1 50.74 17.61 23.85
CA MET A 1 49.52 16.77 23.87
C MET A 1 48.34 17.67 23.55
N ARG A 2 47.65 17.46 22.41
CA ARG A 2 46.48 18.25 21.98
C ARG A 2 45.23 17.36 22.07
N PRO A 3 44.11 17.82 22.64
CA PRO A 3 42.88 17.04 22.68
C PRO A 3 42.15 17.20 21.34
N GLN A 4 41.85 16.07 20.70
CA GLN A 4 41.15 16.00 19.42
C GLN A 4 39.66 15.84 19.73
N THR A 5 38.92 16.94 19.65
CA THR A 5 37.49 17.01 19.98
C THR A 5 36.69 16.41 18.82
N TYR A 6 36.23 15.17 18.98
CA TYR A 6 35.31 14.52 18.04
C TYR A 6 33.91 15.10 18.18
N PHE A 7 33.49 15.91 17.19
CA PHE A 7 32.13 16.40 17.06
C PHE A 7 31.27 15.26 16.47
N TYR A 8 30.58 14.51 17.33
CA TYR A 8 29.58 13.52 16.90
C TYR A 8 28.38 14.25 16.29
N LEU A 9 28.30 14.27 14.96
CA LEU A 9 27.08 14.62 14.22
C LEU A 9 26.04 13.52 14.45
N PHE A 10 25.16 13.72 15.42
CA PHE A 10 23.93 12.94 15.54
C PHE A 10 23.01 13.32 14.37
N ALA A 11 22.99 12.49 13.33
CA ALA A 11 21.94 12.54 12.32
C ALA A 11 20.62 12.20 12.99
N VAL A 12 19.78 13.21 13.21
CA VAL A 12 18.39 13.04 13.69
C VAL A 12 17.61 12.36 12.57
N ILE A 13 17.45 11.04 12.68
CA ILE A 13 16.59 10.27 11.78
C ILE A 13 15.15 10.58 12.20
N PHE A 14 14.52 11.55 11.54
CA PHE A 14 13.08 11.75 11.68
C PHE A 14 12.37 10.50 11.15
N PRO A 15 11.52 9.82 11.93
CA PRO A 15 10.71 8.72 11.41
C PRO A 15 9.75 9.33 10.38
N LYS A 16 9.92 8.97 9.10
CA LYS A 16 8.91 9.27 8.09
C LYS A 16 7.65 8.52 8.50
N SER A 17 6.54 9.22 8.73
CA SER A 17 5.23 8.60 8.87
C SER A 17 4.93 7.83 7.59
N ILE A 18 4.83 6.51 7.67
CA ILE A 18 4.50 5.65 6.54
C ILE A 18 3.02 5.34 6.63
N THR A 19 2.23 5.81 5.67
CA THR A 19 0.81 5.47 5.59
C THR A 19 0.66 3.95 5.47
N ALA A 20 -0.12 3.33 6.34
CA ALA A 20 -0.45 1.91 6.25
C ALA A 20 -1.92 1.72 5.84
N TYR A 21 -2.19 0.62 5.14
CA TYR A 21 -3.54 0.17 4.80
C TYR A 21 -3.82 -1.15 5.51
N GLU A 22 -4.91 -1.19 6.28
CA GLU A 22 -5.53 -2.45 6.66
C GLU A 22 -6.39 -2.93 5.48
N ILE A 23 -6.01 -4.05 4.89
CA ILE A 23 -6.71 -4.71 3.80
C ILE A 23 -7.37 -5.97 4.35
N SER A 24 -8.70 -5.97 4.37
CA SER A 24 -9.51 -7.13 4.73
C SER A 24 -9.99 -7.85 3.46
N LEU A 25 -9.60 -9.11 3.28
CA LEU A 25 -9.89 -9.90 2.08
C LEU A 25 -11.11 -10.81 2.27
N PHE A 26 -11.94 -10.94 1.25
CA PHE A 26 -13.18 -11.74 1.28
C PHE A 26 -13.29 -12.66 0.05
N PRO A 27 -13.85 -13.87 0.19
CA PRO A 27 -14.04 -14.78 -0.94
C PRO A 27 -15.24 -14.40 -1.84
N SER A 28 -16.07 -13.45 -1.41
CA SER A 28 -17.28 -13.04 -2.14
C SER A 28 -17.22 -11.57 -2.55
N LEU A 29 -17.98 -11.20 -3.58
CA LEU A 29 -18.11 -9.81 -4.04
C LEU A 29 -19.00 -8.93 -3.15
N GLN A 30 -19.66 -9.51 -2.14
CA GLN A 30 -20.70 -8.84 -1.36
C GLN A 30 -20.24 -8.45 0.05
N PHE A 31 -19.00 -8.77 0.44
CA PHE A 31 -18.43 -8.46 1.77
C PHE A 31 -19.24 -9.01 2.97
N ARG A 32 -20.19 -9.92 2.71
CA ARG A 32 -21.07 -10.55 3.72
C ARG A 32 -20.55 -11.90 4.20
N SER A 33 -19.56 -12.46 3.52
CA SER A 33 -18.92 -13.73 3.88
C SER A 33 -17.90 -13.55 4.99
N GLN A 34 -17.47 -14.66 5.61
CA GLN A 34 -16.35 -14.64 6.54
C GLN A 34 -15.10 -14.06 5.87
N ARG A 35 -14.41 -13.15 6.57
CA ARG A 35 -13.15 -12.56 6.15
C ARG A 35 -12.07 -13.64 6.08
N LEU A 36 -11.35 -13.72 4.96
CA LEU A 36 -10.23 -14.66 4.77
C LEU A 36 -9.01 -14.25 5.58
N ALA A 37 -8.64 -12.97 5.46
CA ALA A 37 -7.48 -12.40 6.12
C ALA A 37 -7.69 -10.90 6.35
N SER A 38 -6.95 -10.35 7.31
CA SER A 38 -6.70 -8.92 7.44
C SER A 38 -5.19 -8.73 7.47
N LEU A 39 -4.68 -7.85 6.61
CA LEU A 39 -3.25 -7.59 6.48
C LEU A 39 -2.99 -6.09 6.47
N VAL A 40 -1.92 -5.68 7.14
CA VAL A 40 -1.46 -4.29 7.13
C VAL A 40 -0.34 -4.19 6.13
N VAL A 41 -0.52 -3.38 5.08
CA VAL A 41 0.49 -3.14 4.05
C VAL A 41 0.85 -1.68 3.95
N ARG A 42 2.12 -1.42 3.67
CA ARG A 42 2.71 -0.09 3.57
C ARG A 42 3.30 0.15 2.17
N PRO A 43 3.40 1.41 1.75
CA PRO A 43 4.23 1.79 0.61
C PRO A 43 5.64 1.22 0.76
N GLY A 44 6.14 0.56 -0.27
CA GLY A 44 7.46 -0.07 -0.28
C GLY A 44 7.52 -1.50 0.27
N ASP A 45 6.40 -2.08 0.75
CA ASP A 45 6.34 -3.51 1.10
C ASP A 45 6.42 -4.44 -0.12
N GLY A 46 6.41 -3.86 -1.32
CA GLY A 46 6.49 -4.52 -2.61
C GLY A 46 5.19 -5.19 -3.04
N CYS A 47 5.27 -5.86 -4.18
CA CYS A 47 4.16 -6.61 -4.76
C CYS A 47 3.71 -7.78 -3.86
N LYS A 48 2.40 -7.88 -3.62
CA LYS A 48 1.76 -8.91 -2.80
C LYS A 48 0.83 -9.78 -3.62
N THR A 49 0.76 -11.07 -3.30
CA THR A 49 -0.10 -12.06 -3.97
C THR A 49 -0.99 -12.82 -2.98
N ASP A 50 -1.14 -12.30 -1.76
CA ASP A 50 -1.92 -12.92 -0.68
C ASP A 50 -3.34 -13.25 -1.12
N HIS A 51 -3.74 -14.51 -0.93
CA HIS A 51 -5.06 -15.06 -1.29
C HIS A 51 -5.52 -14.85 -2.75
N THR A 52 -4.57 -14.68 -3.67
CA THR A 52 -4.82 -14.66 -5.11
C THR A 52 -5.60 -15.90 -5.57
N GLY A 53 -6.60 -15.70 -6.43
CA GLY A 53 -7.47 -16.77 -6.93
C GLY A 53 -8.53 -17.27 -5.93
N VAL A 54 -8.52 -16.77 -4.69
CA VAL A 54 -9.51 -17.10 -3.65
C VAL A 54 -10.28 -15.85 -3.22
N ALA A 55 -9.57 -14.75 -2.99
CA ALA A 55 -10.20 -13.47 -2.68
C ALA A 55 -10.87 -12.89 -3.95
N SER A 56 -12.11 -12.43 -3.80
CA SER A 56 -12.87 -11.75 -4.86
C SER A 56 -13.14 -10.29 -4.53
N SER A 57 -12.89 -9.87 -3.30
CA SER A 57 -13.01 -8.48 -2.89
C SER A 57 -12.11 -8.15 -1.70
N ALA A 58 -11.81 -6.86 -1.56
CA ALA A 58 -10.97 -6.30 -0.52
C ALA A 58 -11.64 -5.06 0.08
N MET A 59 -11.74 -5.00 1.40
CA MET A 59 -12.09 -3.79 2.14
C MET A 59 -10.80 -3.10 2.53
N LEU A 60 -10.62 -1.88 2.05
CA LEU A 60 -9.46 -1.06 2.34
C LEU A 60 -9.80 -0.11 3.47
N LYS A 61 -8.88 0.08 4.39
CA LYS A 61 -8.97 1.10 5.42
C LYS A 61 -7.59 1.73 5.62
N SER A 62 -7.50 3.02 5.38
CA SER A 62 -6.27 3.78 5.66
C SER A 62 -6.09 3.95 7.17
N GLU A 63 -4.91 3.65 7.70
CA GLU A 63 -4.60 3.85 9.12
C GLU A 63 -4.04 5.26 9.41
N ASP A 64 -3.53 5.97 8.39
CA ASP A 64 -2.90 7.28 8.55
C ASP A 64 -3.28 8.24 7.41
N THR A 65 -4.05 9.29 7.74
CA THR A 65 -4.60 10.27 6.79
C THR A 65 -3.71 11.49 6.55
N SER A 66 -2.54 11.58 7.18
CA SER A 66 -1.80 12.84 7.34
C SER A 66 -0.53 12.98 6.49
N ALA A 67 -0.07 11.94 5.78
CA ALA A 67 1.24 11.97 5.13
C ALA A 67 1.28 11.27 3.76
N GLY A 68 0.46 11.72 2.81
CA GLY A 68 0.55 11.33 1.39
C GLY A 68 -0.73 10.74 0.85
N VAL A 69 -1.01 11.01 -0.43
CA VAL A 69 -2.14 10.39 -1.12
C VAL A 69 -1.63 9.06 -1.64
N PHE A 70 -1.83 7.98 -0.88
CA PHE A 70 -1.54 6.63 -1.33
C PHE A 70 -2.82 5.95 -1.81
N TYR A 71 -2.67 4.87 -2.56
CA TYR A 71 -3.77 3.96 -2.87
C TYR A 71 -3.25 2.53 -3.03
N VAL A 72 -4.13 1.58 -2.75
CA VAL A 72 -3.91 0.17 -3.08
C VAL A 72 -4.28 -0.04 -4.55
N VAL A 73 -3.34 -0.57 -5.31
CA VAL A 73 -3.49 -0.97 -6.70
C VAL A 73 -3.66 -2.46 -6.77
N PHE A 74 -4.67 -2.91 -7.50
CA PHE A 74 -4.87 -4.31 -7.83
C PHE A 74 -4.54 -4.55 -9.29
N PHE A 75 -3.85 -5.65 -9.55
CA PHE A 75 -3.37 -6.04 -10.86
C PHE A 75 -3.94 -7.39 -11.27
N GLU A 76 -4.11 -7.59 -12.58
CA GLU A 76 -4.55 -8.87 -13.15
C GLU A 76 -3.49 -9.98 -12.94
N GLY A 77 -2.21 -9.64 -13.15
CA GLY A 77 -1.07 -10.55 -13.02
C GLY A 77 -0.53 -10.67 -11.61
N ASN A 78 0.47 -11.53 -11.40
CA ASN A 78 1.14 -11.76 -10.12
C ASN A 78 2.43 -10.94 -9.92
N ASP A 79 2.70 -10.01 -10.83
CA ASP A 79 3.96 -9.26 -10.96
C ASP A 79 3.78 -7.75 -10.74
N CYS A 80 2.61 -7.29 -10.30
CA CYS A 80 2.27 -5.88 -10.13
C CYS A 80 2.60 -5.00 -11.34
N ASN A 81 2.39 -5.54 -12.55
CA ASN A 81 2.69 -4.83 -13.78
C ASN A 81 1.78 -3.60 -13.96
N PRO A 82 2.32 -2.36 -14.06
CA PRO A 82 1.56 -1.12 -14.28
C PRO A 82 0.58 -1.18 -15.47
N ASP A 83 0.91 -1.95 -16.51
CA ASP A 83 0.09 -2.06 -17.72
C ASP A 83 -1.15 -2.97 -17.50
N LYS A 84 -1.23 -3.63 -16.35
CA LYS A 84 -2.24 -4.63 -15.98
C LYS A 84 -3.05 -4.26 -14.74
N ILE A 85 -3.20 -2.96 -14.48
CA ILE A 85 -4.02 -2.45 -13.37
C ILE A 85 -5.51 -2.69 -13.66
N ILE A 86 -6.19 -3.34 -12.71
CA ILE A 86 -7.63 -3.64 -12.81
C ILE A 86 -8.48 -2.80 -11.85
N ALA A 87 -7.91 -2.34 -10.73
CA ALA A 87 -8.59 -1.47 -9.79
C ALA A 87 -7.60 -0.66 -8.96
N ARG A 88 -8.07 0.49 -8.46
CA ARG A 88 -7.38 1.32 -7.47
C ARG A 88 -8.38 1.67 -6.37
N GLY A 89 -7.95 1.69 -5.12
CA GLY A 89 -8.79 2.07 -4.01
C GLY A 89 -7.98 2.68 -2.88
N ASN A 90 -8.58 3.63 -2.17
CA ASN A 90 -7.97 4.26 -1.00
C ASN A 90 -8.72 3.86 0.28
N ASP A 91 -10.04 3.93 0.27
CA ASP A 91 -10.87 3.49 1.39
C ASP A 91 -12.12 2.79 0.87
N GLY A 92 -12.64 1.85 1.67
CA GLY A 92 -13.85 1.11 1.38
C GLY A 92 -13.68 -0.11 0.47
N CYS A 93 -14.78 -0.47 -0.19
CA CYS A 93 -14.93 -1.75 -0.87
C CYS A 93 -14.37 -1.75 -2.29
N VAL A 94 -13.39 -2.61 -2.56
CA VAL A 94 -12.90 -2.92 -3.90
C VAL A 94 -13.33 -4.34 -4.29
N LYS A 95 -14.03 -4.45 -5.42
CA LYS A 95 -14.41 -5.74 -6.02
C LYS A 95 -13.45 -6.01 -7.17
N ALA A 96 -12.47 -6.87 -6.94
CA ALA A 96 -11.46 -7.21 -7.92
C ALA A 96 -11.01 -8.66 -7.73
N LEU A 97 -11.06 -9.44 -8.82
CA LEU A 97 -10.36 -10.71 -8.91
C LEU A 97 -8.92 -10.40 -9.31
N TYR A 98 -8.07 -10.20 -8.31
CA TYR A 98 -6.68 -9.78 -8.51
C TYR A 98 -5.72 -10.96 -8.55
N GLY A 99 -4.64 -10.80 -9.31
CA GLY A 99 -3.45 -11.63 -9.30
C GLY A 99 -2.37 -11.14 -8.33
N SER A 100 -2.34 -9.83 -8.10
CA SER A 100 -1.47 -9.18 -7.12
C SER A 100 -1.99 -7.80 -6.73
N PHE A 101 -1.44 -7.23 -5.67
CA PHE A 101 -1.70 -5.86 -5.25
C PHE A 101 -0.46 -5.19 -4.63
N GLU A 102 -0.43 -3.87 -4.67
CA GLU A 102 0.64 -3.06 -4.08
C GLU A 102 0.10 -1.70 -3.64
N VAL A 103 0.76 -1.08 -2.64
CA VAL A 103 0.43 0.27 -2.19
C VAL A 103 1.34 1.26 -2.92
N TRP A 104 0.75 2.13 -3.73
CA TRP A 104 1.48 3.15 -4.50
C TRP A 104 1.20 4.54 -3.97
N ASN A 105 2.18 5.43 -4.16
CA ASN A 105 1.96 6.86 -4.01
C ASN A 105 1.24 7.40 -5.26
N VAL A 106 0.28 8.32 -5.10
CA VAL A 106 -0.37 9.03 -6.22
C VAL A 106 0.66 9.64 -7.18
N CYS A 107 1.78 10.13 -6.66
CA CYS A 107 2.86 10.71 -7.45
C CYS A 107 3.64 9.71 -8.32
N GLU A 108 3.55 8.42 -7.99
CA GLU A 108 4.29 7.36 -8.65
C GLU A 108 3.49 6.77 -9.82
N GLY A 109 2.15 6.77 -9.71
CA GLY A 109 1.25 6.27 -10.76
C GLY A 109 0.78 7.31 -11.78
N ASP A 110 0.97 8.61 -11.53
CA ASP A 110 0.84 9.68 -12.52
C ASP A 110 1.82 10.81 -12.12
N LYS A 111 2.91 10.98 -12.89
CA LYS A 111 3.99 11.93 -12.55
C LYS A 111 3.54 13.40 -12.56
N THR A 112 2.30 13.68 -12.97
CA THR A 112 1.87 15.03 -13.35
C THR A 112 1.20 15.82 -12.22
N ASP A 113 0.70 15.15 -11.16
CA ASP A 113 -0.17 15.79 -10.16
C ASP A 113 0.51 16.11 -8.82
N CYS A 114 1.82 15.89 -8.69
CA CYS A 114 2.55 16.10 -7.43
C CYS A 114 3.45 17.34 -7.38
N LEU A 115 3.20 18.31 -8.26
CA LEU A 115 3.81 19.64 -8.21
C LEU A 115 2.70 20.70 -8.08
N ASN A 116 2.26 20.96 -6.84
CA ASN A 116 1.72 22.25 -6.43
C ASN A 116 1.96 22.47 -4.93
#